data_AF-A0A0G4GRQ7-F1
#
_entry.id   AF-A0A0G4GRQ7-F1
#
_cell.length_a   1.000
_cell.length_b   1.000
_cell.length_c   1.000
_cell.angle_alpha   90.00
_cell.angle_beta   90.00
_cell.angle_gamma   90.00
#
_symmetry.space_group_name_H-M   'P 1'
#
loop_
_entity.id
_entity.type
_entity.pdbx_description
1 polymer ?
#
loop_
_entity_poly.entity_id
_entity_poly.type
_entity_poly.pdbx_seq_one_letter_code
_entity_poly.pdbx_strand_id
1 'polypeptide(L)'
;MLPFLILIAVAALAVPGSLAGRSDLIILPKQPGEAVAALIFIQGANISPESYRPFLEKAQEQFDGPLIVAVPQAPLGIAPIDLKGCVKRAVGELKEAGLPEGAPIFLGGHSLGGAVVQDLAAATDEKTLKAAGLSEPPAGLFLTGAALLRKHRGEVKAKSPATFPVPTLVINGELDGLFRISRTAEEFWHRVKVSSQERSQAEKDFPVVLLAGCNHMLSTDVEEGSAPSFVKSRDLQASRERSECSDEAAGLLSDFLHSHLDSKRQITQTEAERKGRRSPTTRVEAAVKSTEALVDPMLEALTLEGFAHFRPPCNYKASTVNPPSDKCTKGSPWVEYAQSLHGGELKASYRVNDNFHPVWEILPVHLPSVDTTCEEPSASCTLNVTTVSEAIYDKLDGLDTGMAPTAASEIKAKLVSREHLYRKAGVPESEADFHELDETESLCKRVNEEAVKTAEELAGQGAVERFQTWGVKLKMGEDKGPYNAGPLWIWNYLTWKETGEGEEAVATVSAPFTATKLTNPIPAARGFHYCKLLSPARALEWILVDGLRKRMGTGNLQPHESVYAEAEEREETEVQREQLRVIVS
;
A
#
# COMPACT_ATOMS: atom_id res chain seq x y z
N MET A 1 12.73 -0.02 17.57
CA MET A 1 13.29 1.33 17.34
C MET A 1 14.81 1.36 17.40
N LEU A 2 15.45 0.85 18.47
CA LEU A 2 16.90 1.00 18.67
C LEU A 2 17.80 0.51 17.50
N PRO A 3 17.62 -0.70 16.91
CA PRO A 3 18.51 -1.15 15.82
C PRO A 3 18.32 -0.35 14.51
N PHE A 4 17.12 0.16 14.23
CA PHE A 4 16.85 0.98 13.03
C PHE A 4 17.41 2.40 13.18
N LEU A 5 17.23 3.01 14.36
CA LEU A 5 17.84 4.31 14.67
C LEU A 5 19.37 4.20 14.71
N ILE A 6 19.93 3.08 15.16
CA ILE A 6 21.38 2.81 15.10
C ILE A 6 21.85 2.71 13.64
N LEU A 7 21.13 2.01 12.76
CA LEU A 7 21.51 1.90 11.35
C LEU A 7 21.50 3.27 10.64
N ILE A 8 20.46 4.09 10.89
CA ILE A 8 20.36 5.45 10.35
C ILE A 8 21.43 6.37 10.96
N ALA A 9 21.69 6.28 12.27
CA ALA A 9 22.71 7.08 12.94
C ALA A 9 24.14 6.73 12.48
N VAL A 10 24.43 5.45 12.21
CA VAL A 10 25.74 5.02 11.70
C VAL A 10 25.98 5.52 10.28
N ALA A 11 24.95 5.55 9.42
CA ALA A 11 25.05 6.17 8.10
C ALA A 11 25.23 7.69 8.18
N ALA A 12 24.58 8.36 9.14
CA ALA A 12 24.69 9.80 9.35
C ALA A 12 26.07 10.24 9.89
N LEU A 13 26.76 9.38 10.65
CA LEU A 13 28.10 9.65 11.19
C LEU A 13 29.21 9.69 10.12
N ALA A 14 28.93 9.22 8.89
CA ALA A 14 29.89 9.23 7.79
C ALA A 14 29.89 10.53 6.96
N VAL A 15 29.05 11.52 7.30
CA VAL A 15 29.02 12.82 6.63
C VAL A 15 29.78 13.84 7.50
N PRO A 16 31.04 14.20 7.16
CA PRO A 16 31.75 15.29 7.83
C PRO A 16 31.11 16.62 7.43
N GLY A 17 30.08 17.03 8.17
CA GLY A 17 29.28 18.23 7.88
C GLY A 17 28.79 18.91 9.15
N SER A 18 29.61 19.82 9.68
CA SER A 18 29.25 21.09 10.34
C SER A 18 28.01 21.13 11.25
N LEU A 19 28.25 21.21 12.57
CA LEU A 19 27.28 21.76 13.54
C LEU A 19 27.06 23.29 13.38
N ALA A 20 27.75 23.95 12.45
CA ALA A 20 27.60 25.37 12.18
C ALA A 20 26.55 25.60 11.07
N GLY A 21 25.47 26.29 11.44
CA GLY A 21 24.44 26.81 10.53
C GLY A 21 23.26 25.89 10.28
N ARG A 22 22.45 25.58 11.31
CA ARG A 22 21.08 25.11 11.07
C ARG A 22 20.25 26.32 10.62
N SER A 23 20.10 26.49 9.32
CA SER A 23 19.14 27.47 8.78
C SER A 23 17.83 26.75 8.47
N ASP A 24 16.83 27.01 9.30
CA ASP A 24 15.45 26.72 8.96
C ASP A 24 15.09 27.55 7.70
N LEU A 25 14.30 26.99 6.77
CA LEU A 25 13.88 27.68 5.56
C LEU A 25 12.57 28.41 5.84
N ILE A 26 12.54 29.73 5.69
CA ILE A 26 11.33 30.55 5.72
C ILE A 26 11.03 31.10 4.32
N ILE A 27 9.83 30.83 3.83
CA ILE A 27 9.33 31.33 2.55
C ILE A 27 8.22 32.33 2.84
N LEU A 28 8.49 33.60 2.55
CA LEU A 28 7.54 34.69 2.74
C LEU A 28 6.39 34.61 1.73
N PRO A 29 5.23 35.24 2.01
CA PRO A 29 4.11 35.22 1.09
C PRO A 29 4.44 35.92 -0.24
N LYS A 30 4.00 35.33 -1.35
CA LYS A 30 4.08 35.95 -2.68
C LYS A 30 2.94 36.96 -2.94
N GLN A 31 1.78 36.73 -2.32
CA GLN A 31 0.63 37.64 -2.42
C GLN A 31 0.75 38.77 -1.39
N PRO A 32 0.35 40.00 -1.73
CA PRO A 32 0.38 41.14 -0.80
C PRO A 32 -0.65 40.98 0.32
N GLY A 33 -0.32 41.50 1.50
CA GLY A 33 -1.22 41.53 2.67
C GLY A 33 -0.65 40.83 3.89
N GLU A 34 -1.45 40.79 4.95
CA GLU A 34 -1.11 40.08 6.19
C GLU A 34 -1.28 38.57 6.01
N ALA A 35 -0.36 37.78 6.57
CA ALA A 35 -0.40 36.34 6.50
C ALA A 35 -1.70 35.77 7.08
N VAL A 36 -2.41 34.96 6.29
CA VAL A 36 -3.70 34.38 6.67
C VAL A 36 -3.58 33.01 7.32
N ALA A 37 -2.45 32.33 7.10
CA ALA A 37 -2.13 31.01 7.62
C ALA A 37 -0.62 30.75 7.52
N ALA A 38 -0.16 29.68 8.17
CA ALA A 38 1.18 29.15 7.95
C ALA A 38 1.18 27.63 7.69
N LEU A 39 2.20 27.16 6.97
CA LEU A 39 2.52 25.74 6.81
C LEU A 39 3.90 25.46 7.38
N ILE A 40 3.99 24.51 8.32
CA ILE A 40 5.27 23.97 8.79
C ILE A 40 5.47 22.59 8.15
N PHE A 41 6.43 22.47 7.24
CA PHE A 41 6.68 21.26 6.48
C PHE A 41 7.93 20.52 6.99
N ILE A 42 7.78 19.27 7.43
CA ILE A 42 8.85 18.48 8.02
C ILE A 42 9.55 17.65 6.94
N GLN A 43 10.84 17.91 6.76
CA GLN A 43 11.68 17.22 5.79
C GLN A 43 11.73 15.70 5.98
N GLY A 44 11.87 14.98 4.87
CA GLY A 44 12.30 13.58 4.82
C GLY A 44 13.74 13.40 5.31
N ALA A 45 14.12 12.14 5.54
CA ALA A 45 15.42 11.80 6.07
C ALA A 45 16.55 12.20 5.11
N ASN A 46 17.53 12.96 5.60
CA ASN A 46 18.70 13.40 4.85
C ASN A 46 18.39 14.23 3.58
N ILE A 47 17.27 14.95 3.56
CA ILE A 47 16.93 15.92 2.52
C ILE A 47 17.00 17.31 3.15
N SER A 48 17.66 18.28 2.51
CA SER A 48 17.76 19.64 3.04
C SER A 48 16.40 20.36 2.96
N PRO A 49 16.13 21.33 3.85
CA PRO A 49 14.95 22.19 3.76
C PRO A 49 14.83 22.90 2.41
N GLU A 50 15.96 23.36 1.87
CA GLU A 50 16.00 24.11 0.61
C GLU A 50 15.44 23.31 -0.56
N SER A 51 15.61 21.98 -0.56
CA SER A 51 15.08 21.13 -1.62
C SER A 51 13.55 21.09 -1.73
N TYR A 52 12.83 21.59 -0.73
CA TYR A 52 11.37 21.71 -0.78
C TYR A 52 10.91 23.07 -1.31
N ARG A 53 11.81 24.05 -1.45
CA ARG A 53 11.45 25.42 -1.83
C ARG A 53 10.63 25.45 -3.13
N PRO A 54 11.04 24.84 -4.26
CA PRO A 54 10.30 24.99 -5.51
C PRO A 54 8.86 24.49 -5.42
N PHE A 55 8.65 23.33 -4.80
CA PHE A 55 7.33 22.76 -4.55
C PHE A 55 6.46 23.66 -3.66
N LEU A 56 7.00 24.15 -2.54
CA LEU A 56 6.25 24.98 -1.58
C LEU A 56 5.96 26.38 -2.11
N GLU A 57 6.89 26.96 -2.86
CA GLU A 57 6.68 28.22 -3.57
C GLU A 57 5.60 28.10 -4.64
N LYS A 58 5.54 26.97 -5.34
CA LYS A 58 4.46 26.69 -6.28
C LYS A 58 3.10 26.55 -5.59
N ALA A 59 3.08 25.92 -4.41
CA ALA A 59 1.86 25.83 -3.61
C ALA A 59 1.39 27.22 -3.17
N GLN A 60 2.30 28.11 -2.75
CA GLN A 60 1.98 29.51 -2.44
C GLN A 60 1.46 30.30 -3.64
N GLU A 61 2.01 30.10 -4.85
CA GLU A 61 1.54 30.77 -6.07
C GLU A 61 0.09 30.40 -6.41
N GLN A 62 -0.26 29.12 -6.20
CA GLN A 62 -1.61 28.62 -6.42
C GLN A 62 -2.55 28.91 -5.24
N PHE A 63 -2.03 29.41 -4.12
CA PHE A 63 -2.80 29.73 -2.93
C PHE A 63 -3.30 31.18 -2.99
N ASP A 64 -4.62 31.35 -3.03
CA ASP A 64 -5.33 32.63 -2.93
C ASP A 64 -5.28 33.25 -1.52
N GLY A 65 -4.07 33.64 -1.11
CA GLY A 65 -3.86 34.44 0.07
C GLY A 65 -2.39 34.52 0.47
N PRO A 66 -2.06 35.37 1.46
CA PRO A 66 -0.69 35.39 1.98
C PRO A 66 -0.44 34.19 2.91
N LEU A 67 0.27 33.16 2.43
CA LEU A 67 0.68 31.98 3.19
C LEU A 67 2.17 32.10 3.55
N ILE A 68 2.56 31.93 4.82
CA ILE A 68 3.99 31.81 5.19
C ILE A 68 4.33 30.32 5.33
N VAL A 69 5.45 29.90 4.77
CA VAL A 69 5.90 28.50 4.88
C VAL A 69 7.22 28.42 5.64
N ALA A 70 7.33 27.43 6.52
CA ALA A 70 8.56 27.10 7.23
C ALA A 70 8.94 25.63 7.01
N VAL A 71 10.21 25.36 6.74
CA VAL A 71 10.78 24.00 6.67
C VAL A 71 11.95 23.94 7.66
N PRO A 72 11.72 23.46 8.89
CA PRO A 72 12.78 23.44 9.89
C PRO A 72 13.84 22.40 9.55
N GLN A 73 15.11 22.77 9.68
CA GLN A 73 16.24 21.85 9.56
C GLN A 73 16.23 20.90 10.77
N ALA A 74 16.02 19.61 10.49
CA ALA A 74 16.12 18.59 11.51
C ALA A 74 17.58 18.36 11.95
N PRO A 75 17.87 18.08 13.24
CA PRO A 75 19.19 17.65 13.67
C PRO A 75 19.66 16.43 12.86
N LEU A 76 20.88 16.49 12.32
CA LEU A 76 21.45 15.43 11.49
C LEU A 76 20.58 15.04 10.27
N GLY A 77 19.66 15.92 9.84
CA GLY A 77 18.71 15.62 8.77
C GLY A 77 17.63 14.58 9.14
N ILE A 78 17.42 14.31 10.44
CA ILE A 78 16.53 13.26 10.93
C ILE A 78 15.48 13.87 11.87
N ALA A 79 14.26 14.09 11.35
CA ALA A 79 13.15 14.70 12.08
C ALA A 79 12.84 14.06 13.47
N PRO A 80 12.87 12.72 13.66
CA PRO A 80 12.60 12.12 14.96
C PRO A 80 13.49 12.59 16.14
N ILE A 81 14.68 13.15 15.90
CA ILE A 81 15.63 13.51 16.97
C ILE A 81 15.09 14.65 17.86
N ASP A 82 14.46 15.66 17.27
CA ASP A 82 13.94 16.82 17.99
C ASP A 82 12.76 17.48 17.25
N LEU A 83 11.76 16.67 16.89
CA LEU A 83 10.60 17.17 16.14
C LEU A 83 9.92 18.37 16.84
N LYS A 84 9.71 18.29 18.16
CA LYS A 84 9.05 19.37 18.92
C LYS A 84 9.90 20.63 18.95
N GLY A 85 11.22 20.52 19.15
CA GLY A 85 12.11 21.68 19.10
C GLY A 85 12.18 22.30 17.70
N CYS A 86 12.21 21.49 16.63
CA CYS A 86 12.12 21.96 15.25
C CYS A 86 10.84 22.76 14.98
N VAL A 87 9.68 22.22 15.34
CA VAL A 87 8.40 22.92 15.15
C VAL A 87 8.35 24.19 16.01
N LYS A 88 8.83 24.15 17.25
CA LYS A 88 8.87 25.32 18.12
C LYS A 88 9.71 26.47 17.55
N ARG A 89 10.87 26.16 16.94
CA ARG A 89 11.69 27.17 16.27
C ARG A 89 10.98 27.74 15.05
N ALA A 90 10.43 26.87 14.19
CA ALA A 90 9.67 27.30 13.03
C ALA A 90 8.49 28.22 13.41
N VAL A 91 7.75 27.92 14.48
CA VAL A 91 6.69 28.81 14.99
C VAL A 91 7.24 30.18 15.42
N GLY A 92 8.41 30.22 16.06
CA GLY A 92 9.08 31.47 16.43
C GLY A 92 9.44 32.30 15.20
N GLU A 93 10.09 31.68 14.22
CA GLU A 93 10.51 32.34 12.98
C GLU A 93 9.32 32.79 12.13
N LEU A 94 8.23 32.02 12.09
CA LEU A 94 6.98 32.42 11.43
C LEU A 94 6.38 33.69 12.07
N LYS A 95 6.42 33.81 13.39
CA LYS A 95 5.96 35.03 14.10
C LYS A 95 6.87 36.22 13.81
N GLU A 96 8.19 36.01 13.79
CA GLU A 96 9.16 37.04 13.39
C GLU A 96 8.97 37.48 11.94
N ALA A 97 8.53 36.57 11.06
CA ALA A 97 8.17 36.83 9.67
C ALA A 97 6.78 37.48 9.49
N GLY A 98 6.07 37.78 10.58
CA GLY A 98 4.79 38.49 10.55
C GLY A 98 3.54 37.61 10.55
N LEU A 99 3.61 36.36 10.99
CA LEU A 99 2.42 35.53 11.22
C LEU A 99 1.58 36.12 12.37
N PRO A 100 0.29 36.43 12.16
CA PRO A 100 -0.56 37.00 13.20
C PRO A 100 -0.80 36.04 14.37
N GLU A 101 -1.05 36.60 15.55
CA GLU A 101 -1.45 35.80 16.70
C GLU A 101 -2.79 35.10 16.42
N GLY A 102 -2.84 33.78 16.68
CA GLY A 102 -4.03 32.97 16.42
C GLY A 102 -4.22 32.57 14.94
N ALA A 103 -3.30 32.93 14.04
CA ALA A 103 -3.36 32.45 12.66
C ALA A 103 -3.30 30.92 12.61
N PRO A 104 -4.13 30.25 11.78
CA PRO A 104 -4.11 28.80 11.64
C PRO A 104 -2.75 28.29 11.16
N ILE A 105 -2.23 27.26 11.83
CA ILE A 105 -1.00 26.56 11.44
C ILE A 105 -1.36 25.18 10.91
N PHE A 106 -0.91 24.88 9.70
CA PHE A 106 -0.92 23.55 9.10
C PHE A 106 0.43 22.89 9.33
N LEU A 107 0.40 21.56 9.50
CA LEU A 107 1.61 20.75 9.49
C LEU A 107 1.68 19.98 8.17
N GLY A 108 2.89 19.70 7.71
CA GLY A 108 3.11 18.78 6.61
C GLY A 108 4.37 17.96 6.81
N GLY A 109 4.54 16.90 6.05
CA GLY A 109 5.80 16.17 6.05
C GLY A 109 5.96 15.22 4.87
N HIS A 110 7.21 15.06 4.46
CA HIS A 110 7.62 14.13 3.42
C HIS A 110 8.29 12.90 4.03
N SER A 111 7.96 11.70 3.54
CA SER A 111 8.66 10.46 3.90
C SER A 111 8.74 10.25 5.43
N LEU A 112 9.95 10.08 5.99
CA LEU A 112 10.15 10.00 7.45
C LEU A 112 9.57 11.21 8.22
N GLY A 113 9.64 12.42 7.66
CA GLY A 113 9.04 13.62 8.25
C GLY A 113 7.53 13.49 8.33
N GLY A 114 6.91 12.97 7.26
CA GLY A 114 5.50 12.61 7.22
C GLY A 114 5.11 11.54 8.23
N ALA A 115 5.94 10.51 8.44
CA ALA A 115 5.68 9.47 9.43
C ALA A 115 5.67 10.00 10.88
N VAL A 116 6.56 10.94 11.22
CA VAL A 116 6.71 11.41 12.61
C VAL A 116 5.82 12.61 12.97
N VAL A 117 5.50 13.49 12.01
CA VAL A 117 4.74 14.72 12.29
C VAL A 117 3.31 14.44 12.78
N GLN A 118 2.76 13.28 12.42
CA GLN A 118 1.39 12.88 12.72
C GLN A 118 1.12 12.75 14.22
N ASP A 119 2.12 12.36 15.02
CA ASP A 119 1.96 12.25 16.48
C ASP A 119 1.80 13.63 17.13
N LEU A 120 2.46 14.64 16.56
CA LEU A 120 2.26 16.01 16.98
C LEU A 120 0.93 16.56 16.47
N ALA A 121 0.54 16.22 15.24
CA ALA A 121 -0.77 16.62 14.69
C ALA A 121 -1.94 16.01 15.46
N ALA A 122 -1.82 14.76 15.91
CA ALA A 122 -2.83 14.08 16.72
C ALA A 122 -2.91 14.59 18.16
N ALA A 123 -1.94 15.39 18.61
CA ALA A 123 -1.86 15.80 20.00
C ALA A 123 -2.99 16.78 20.36
N THR A 124 -3.82 16.39 21.33
CA THR A 124 -4.86 17.25 21.91
C THR A 124 -4.46 17.79 23.28
N ASP A 125 -3.35 17.32 23.86
CA ASP A 125 -2.89 17.76 25.17
C ASP A 125 -2.07 19.05 25.08
N GLU A 126 -2.42 20.02 25.92
CA GLU A 126 -1.80 21.35 25.96
C GLU A 126 -0.29 21.30 26.20
N LYS A 127 0.20 20.31 26.97
CA LYS A 127 1.62 20.16 27.27
C LYS A 127 2.43 19.82 26.02
N THR A 128 1.95 18.88 25.20
CA THR A 128 2.60 18.50 23.94
C THR A 128 2.58 19.65 22.95
N LEU A 129 1.44 20.32 22.78
CA LEU A 129 1.31 21.47 21.88
C LEU A 129 2.23 22.62 22.29
N LYS A 130 2.21 23.03 23.57
CA LYS A 130 3.11 24.07 24.10
C LYS A 130 4.59 23.71 23.96
N ALA A 131 4.96 22.43 24.12
CA ALA A 131 6.33 21.99 23.92
C ALA A 131 6.79 22.17 22.47
N ALA A 132 5.88 22.09 21.50
CA ALA A 132 6.12 22.39 20.09
C ALA A 132 5.88 23.86 19.70
N GLY A 133 5.55 24.73 20.66
CA GLY A 133 5.25 26.14 20.40
C GLY A 133 3.85 26.41 19.81
N LEU A 134 2.99 25.38 19.72
CA LEU A 134 1.63 25.50 19.21
C LEU A 134 0.66 25.92 20.33
N SER A 135 -0.26 26.83 20.03
CA SER A 135 -1.32 27.27 20.95
C SER A 135 -2.60 26.44 20.82
N GLU A 136 -2.81 25.81 19.66
CA GLU A 136 -3.97 24.97 19.33
C GLU A 136 -3.52 23.78 18.47
N PRO A 137 -4.36 22.72 18.34
CA PRO A 137 -4.12 21.67 17.36
C PRO A 137 -3.99 22.25 15.94
N PRO A 138 -3.17 21.64 15.07
CA PRO A 138 -3.03 22.11 13.69
C PRO A 138 -4.36 22.14 12.93
N ALA A 139 -4.51 23.10 12.02
CA ALA A 139 -5.71 23.25 11.20
C ALA A 139 -5.86 22.15 10.12
N GLY A 140 -4.76 21.48 9.78
CA GLY A 140 -4.72 20.38 8.83
C GLY A 140 -3.32 19.77 8.79
N LEU A 141 -3.24 18.59 8.18
CA LEU A 141 -2.02 17.82 7.96
C LEU A 141 -1.85 17.50 6.47
N PHE A 142 -0.64 17.64 5.95
CA PHE A 142 -0.28 17.24 4.59
C PHE A 142 0.81 16.17 4.61
N LEU A 143 0.58 15.03 3.98
CA LEU A 143 1.50 13.90 3.92
C LEU A 143 1.85 13.59 2.46
N THR A 144 3.15 13.46 2.18
CA THR A 144 3.65 13.04 0.87
C THR A 144 4.76 12.01 1.02
N GLY A 145 4.77 10.99 0.15
CA GLY A 145 5.57 9.78 0.35
C GLY A 145 5.29 9.13 1.72
N ALA A 146 4.07 9.26 2.22
CA ALA A 146 3.63 8.88 3.55
C ALA A 146 2.10 8.73 3.59
N ALA A 147 1.56 8.09 4.63
CA ALA A 147 0.13 8.06 4.92
C ALA A 147 -0.09 8.06 6.43
N LEU A 148 -1.36 8.16 6.88
CA LEU A 148 -1.63 8.02 8.30
C LEU A 148 -1.21 6.64 8.81
N LEU A 149 -0.39 6.63 9.86
CA LEU A 149 0.12 5.38 10.44
C LEU A 149 -1.05 4.53 10.95
N ARG A 150 -0.90 3.20 10.91
CA ARG A 150 -1.97 2.27 11.35
C ARG A 150 -2.49 2.56 12.76
N LYS A 151 -1.65 3.07 13.66
CA LYS A 151 -2.04 3.48 15.03
C LYS A 151 -3.07 4.63 15.09
N HIS A 152 -3.21 5.40 14.01
CA HIS A 152 -4.07 6.58 13.88
C HIS A 152 -5.40 6.31 13.18
N ARG A 153 -5.67 5.06 12.77
CA ARG A 153 -6.87 4.68 12.00
C ARG A 153 -8.08 4.36 12.87
N GLY A 154 -7.87 4.13 14.16
CA GLY A 154 -8.89 3.62 15.06
C GLY A 154 -9.17 2.14 14.82
N GLU A 155 -9.93 1.50 15.72
CA GLU A 155 -10.44 0.17 15.43
C GLU A 155 -11.49 0.26 14.31
N VAL A 156 -11.45 -0.65 13.34
CA VAL A 156 -12.52 -0.85 12.36
C VAL A 156 -13.74 -1.46 13.07
N LYS A 157 -14.33 -0.72 14.02
CA LYS A 157 -15.67 -1.01 14.52
C LYS A 157 -16.63 -0.54 13.45
N ALA A 158 -17.65 -1.36 13.18
CA ALA A 158 -18.59 -1.24 12.06
C ALA A 158 -19.32 0.11 11.87
N LYS A 159 -19.04 1.19 12.64
CA LYS A 159 -19.70 2.50 12.52
C LYS A 159 -18.86 3.74 12.87
N SER A 160 -17.54 3.67 13.13
CA SER A 160 -16.78 4.91 13.40
C SER A 160 -15.25 4.83 13.22
N PRO A 161 -14.69 4.71 12.00
CA PRO A 161 -13.29 5.09 11.80
C PRO A 161 -13.16 6.62 11.68
N ALA A 162 -12.83 7.28 12.80
CA ALA A 162 -11.89 8.39 12.80
C ALA A 162 -11.44 8.71 14.24
N THR A 163 -10.27 8.22 14.66
CA THR A 163 -9.57 8.69 15.87
C THR A 163 -8.56 9.79 15.58
N PHE A 164 -8.41 10.24 14.32
CA PHE A 164 -7.46 11.27 13.96
C PHE A 164 -8.16 12.64 13.92
N PRO A 165 -7.76 13.59 14.79
CA PRO A 165 -8.54 14.81 15.03
C PRO A 165 -8.33 15.92 14.00
N VAL A 166 -7.43 15.73 13.02
CA VAL A 166 -6.98 16.77 12.10
C VAL A 166 -7.26 16.32 10.65
N PRO A 167 -7.93 17.15 9.82
CA PRO A 167 -8.07 16.88 8.40
C PRO A 167 -6.71 16.61 7.76
N THR A 168 -6.59 15.59 6.92
CA THR A 168 -5.31 15.14 6.38
C THR A 168 -5.39 14.90 4.88
N LEU A 169 -4.60 15.64 4.12
CA LEU A 169 -4.33 15.35 2.70
C LEU A 169 -3.15 14.40 2.59
N VAL A 170 -3.33 13.29 1.87
CA VAL A 170 -2.27 12.36 1.47
C VAL A 170 -2.06 12.45 -0.03
N ILE A 171 -0.82 12.68 -0.49
CA ILE A 171 -0.44 12.65 -1.91
C ILE A 171 0.78 11.75 -2.09
N ASN A 172 0.67 10.67 -2.85
CA ASN A 172 1.80 9.80 -3.18
C ASN A 172 1.92 9.61 -4.70
N GLY A 173 3.07 9.12 -5.17
CA GLY A 173 3.26 8.75 -6.57
C GLY A 173 2.88 7.29 -6.83
N GLU A 174 2.33 6.99 -8.01
CA GLU A 174 2.06 5.60 -8.46
C GLU A 174 3.33 4.75 -8.49
N LEU A 175 4.45 5.35 -8.91
CA LEU A 175 5.77 4.74 -9.00
C LEU A 175 6.61 5.05 -7.75
N ASP A 176 5.98 5.38 -6.62
CA ASP A 176 6.68 5.45 -5.34
C ASP A 176 7.10 4.04 -4.90
N GLY A 177 8.37 3.72 -5.16
CA GLY A 177 8.94 2.43 -4.81
C GLY A 177 9.32 2.31 -3.34
N LEU A 178 9.32 3.43 -2.60
CA LEU A 178 9.60 3.47 -1.17
C LEU A 178 8.32 3.38 -0.35
N PHE A 179 7.38 4.32 -0.52
CA PHE A 179 6.04 4.28 0.06
C PHE A 179 5.06 3.64 -0.94
N ARG A 180 5.02 2.31 -0.88
CA ARG A 180 4.36 1.46 -1.90
C ARG A 180 2.90 1.85 -2.16
N ILE A 181 2.48 1.70 -3.42
CA ILE A 181 1.07 1.86 -3.84
C ILE A 181 0.08 1.08 -2.97
N SER A 182 0.45 -0.09 -2.46
CA SER A 182 -0.39 -0.89 -1.56
C SER A 182 -0.67 -0.22 -0.21
N ARG A 183 0.26 0.59 0.31
CA ARG A 183 0.01 1.40 1.52
C ARG A 183 -0.93 2.57 1.22
N THR A 184 -0.83 3.16 0.03
CA THR A 184 -1.77 4.20 -0.43
C THR A 184 -3.17 3.61 -0.64
N ALA A 185 -3.28 2.43 -1.27
CA ALA A 185 -4.54 1.70 -1.40
C ALA A 185 -5.14 1.39 -0.02
N GLU A 186 -4.32 0.93 0.92
CA GLU A 186 -4.77 0.70 2.28
C GLU A 186 -5.28 1.98 2.96
N GLU A 187 -4.60 3.12 2.81
CA GLU A 187 -5.09 4.39 3.34
C GLU A 187 -6.40 4.83 2.68
N PHE A 188 -6.50 4.72 1.35
CA PHE A 188 -7.71 5.04 0.59
C PHE A 188 -8.91 4.21 1.08
N TRP A 189 -8.70 2.92 1.34
CA TRP A 189 -9.75 2.05 1.88
C TRP A 189 -10.29 2.61 3.20
N HIS A 190 -9.40 2.88 4.16
CA HIS A 190 -9.79 3.34 5.50
C HIS A 190 -10.40 4.74 5.52
N ARG A 191 -9.89 5.65 4.69
CA ARG A 191 -10.26 7.08 4.74
C ARG A 191 -11.36 7.48 3.79
N VAL A 192 -11.46 6.83 2.64
CA VAL A 192 -12.41 7.22 1.60
C VAL A 192 -13.46 6.13 1.40
N LYS A 193 -13.04 4.88 1.20
CA LYS A 193 -13.95 3.79 0.76
C LYS A 193 -14.90 3.31 1.86
N VAL A 194 -14.41 3.12 3.09
CA VAL A 194 -15.21 2.61 4.22
C VAL A 194 -15.29 3.56 5.41
N SER A 195 -15.05 4.85 5.18
CA SER A 195 -15.16 5.87 6.22
C SER A 195 -16.53 5.84 6.89
N SER A 196 -16.59 6.14 8.19
CA SER A 196 -17.87 6.38 8.87
C SER A 196 -18.52 7.70 8.50
N GLN A 197 -17.73 8.62 7.94
CA GLN A 197 -18.26 9.87 7.44
C GLN A 197 -18.98 9.62 6.10
N GLU A 198 -19.91 10.50 5.76
CA GLU A 198 -20.41 10.60 4.39
C GLU A 198 -19.22 10.72 3.43
N ARG A 199 -19.24 9.97 2.32
CA ARG A 199 -18.11 9.87 1.40
C ARG A 199 -17.60 11.25 0.96
N SER A 200 -18.51 12.18 0.64
CA SER A 200 -18.14 13.55 0.26
C SER A 200 -17.42 14.33 1.37
N GLN A 201 -17.76 14.08 2.64
CA GLN A 201 -17.06 14.68 3.77
C GLN A 201 -15.69 14.03 3.96
N ALA A 202 -15.60 12.71 3.78
CA ALA A 202 -14.35 11.97 3.86
C ALA A 202 -13.36 12.40 2.75
N GLU A 203 -13.85 12.61 1.53
CA GLU A 203 -13.07 13.14 0.39
C GLU A 203 -12.60 14.58 0.63
N LYS A 204 -13.32 15.35 1.46
CA LYS A 204 -12.92 16.72 1.86
C LYS A 204 -11.91 16.73 3.02
N ASP A 205 -12.16 15.95 4.06
CA ASP A 205 -11.37 15.97 5.30
C ASP A 205 -10.13 15.08 5.22
N PHE A 206 -10.23 13.94 4.52
CA PHE A 206 -9.18 12.94 4.40
C PHE A 206 -8.93 12.51 2.94
N PRO A 207 -8.73 13.45 2.00
CA PRO A 207 -8.41 13.10 0.62
C PRO A 207 -7.12 12.27 0.55
N VAL A 208 -7.21 11.15 -0.14
CA VAL A 208 -6.07 10.30 -0.49
C VAL A 208 -5.90 10.36 -1.99
N VAL A 209 -4.75 10.85 -2.44
CA VAL A 209 -4.42 11.04 -3.84
C VAL A 209 -3.18 10.24 -4.21
N LEU A 210 -3.28 9.52 -5.33
CA LEU A 210 -2.16 8.85 -6.00
C LEU A 210 -1.98 9.48 -7.38
N LEU A 211 -0.80 10.06 -7.63
CA LEU A 211 -0.48 10.69 -8.89
C LEU A 211 0.17 9.68 -9.85
N ALA A 212 -0.52 9.39 -10.95
CA ALA A 212 -0.04 8.49 -12.00
C ALA A 212 1.34 8.93 -12.51
N GLY A 213 2.24 7.96 -12.71
CA GLY A 213 3.60 8.18 -13.23
C GLY A 213 4.60 8.90 -12.31
N CYS A 214 4.18 9.41 -11.15
CA CYS A 214 5.06 10.12 -10.21
C CYS A 214 5.74 9.14 -9.23
N ASN A 215 6.90 9.50 -8.67
CA ASN A 215 7.63 8.68 -7.69
C ASN A 215 7.70 9.33 -6.29
N HIS A 216 8.51 8.77 -5.38
CA HIS A 216 8.60 9.21 -3.99
C HIS A 216 9.01 10.68 -3.83
N MET A 217 9.85 11.18 -4.74
CA MET A 217 10.52 12.48 -4.62
C MET A 217 9.69 13.64 -5.19
N LEU A 218 8.39 13.44 -5.47
CA LEU A 218 7.50 14.41 -6.14
C LEU A 218 7.45 15.79 -5.46
N SER A 219 7.71 15.87 -4.15
CA SER A 219 7.66 17.11 -3.37
C SER A 219 9.04 17.75 -3.15
N THR A 220 10.05 17.39 -3.94
CA THR A 220 11.43 17.88 -3.77
C THR A 220 12.08 18.19 -5.12
N ASP A 221 13.08 19.06 -5.13
CA ASP A 221 13.92 19.34 -6.31
C ASP A 221 15.15 18.42 -6.42
N VAL A 222 15.37 17.53 -5.44
CA VAL A 222 16.53 16.65 -5.36
C VAL A 222 16.62 15.82 -6.63
N GLU A 223 17.59 16.12 -7.50
CA GLU A 223 17.83 15.35 -8.73
C GLU A 223 17.81 13.85 -8.42
N GLU A 224 17.22 13.05 -9.30
CA GLU A 224 16.99 11.62 -9.03
C GLU A 224 18.28 10.87 -8.64
N GLY A 225 19.38 11.20 -9.31
CA GLY A 225 20.73 10.70 -9.01
C GLY A 225 21.37 11.27 -7.73
N SER A 226 20.74 12.22 -7.05
CA SER A 226 21.20 12.85 -5.80
C SER A 226 20.37 12.47 -4.57
N ALA A 227 19.29 11.71 -4.76
CA ALA A 227 18.46 11.21 -3.66
C ALA A 227 19.29 10.44 -2.60
N PRO A 228 18.84 10.41 -1.33
CA PRO A 228 19.50 9.62 -0.29
C PRO A 228 19.64 8.15 -0.70
N SER A 229 20.72 7.47 -0.30
CA SER A 229 21.02 6.09 -0.71
C SER A 229 19.90 5.09 -0.42
N PHE A 230 19.16 5.29 0.67
CA PHE A 230 18.02 4.44 1.02
C PHE A 230 16.83 4.63 0.07
N VAL A 231 16.65 5.82 -0.51
CA VAL A 231 15.65 6.11 -1.54
C VAL A 231 16.13 5.52 -2.86
N LYS A 232 17.38 5.78 -3.25
CA LYS A 232 18.00 5.26 -4.49
C LYS A 232 17.86 3.75 -4.68
N SER A 233 17.97 3.01 -3.59
CA SER A 233 17.93 1.54 -3.62
C SER A 233 16.51 0.96 -3.67
N ARG A 234 15.46 1.77 -3.52
CA ARG A 234 14.09 1.27 -3.34
C ARG A 234 13.04 1.98 -4.17
N ASP A 235 13.22 3.27 -4.44
CA ASP A 235 12.29 4.06 -5.23
C ASP A 235 12.44 3.74 -6.72
N LEU A 236 11.36 3.98 -7.48
CA LEU A 236 11.35 3.79 -8.93
C LEU A 236 11.48 5.14 -9.64
N GLN A 237 11.94 5.06 -10.89
CA GLN A 237 11.93 6.19 -11.79
C GLN A 237 10.51 6.62 -12.10
N ALA A 238 10.27 7.93 -12.05
CA ALA A 238 9.02 8.51 -12.53
C ALA A 238 8.93 8.33 -14.05
N SER A 239 7.72 8.11 -14.56
CA SER A 239 7.42 8.13 -16.00
C SER A 239 6.88 9.48 -16.47
N ARG A 240 6.79 10.45 -15.56
CA ARG A 240 6.41 11.84 -15.82
C ARG A 240 7.50 12.77 -15.32
N GLU A 241 7.60 13.92 -15.97
CA GLU A 241 8.48 14.99 -15.54
C GLU A 241 8.15 15.42 -14.11
N ARG A 242 9.20 15.60 -13.31
CA ARG A 242 9.02 15.89 -11.89
C ARG A 242 8.32 17.21 -11.64
N SER A 243 8.60 18.22 -12.46
CA SER A 243 7.96 19.53 -12.39
C SER A 243 6.45 19.42 -12.54
N GLU A 244 5.95 18.54 -13.40
CA GLU A 244 4.51 18.30 -13.58
C GLU A 244 3.88 17.65 -12.35
N CYS A 245 4.51 16.58 -11.84
CA CYS A 245 4.08 15.91 -10.61
C CYS A 245 4.05 16.88 -9.41
N SER A 246 5.09 17.70 -9.28
CA SER A 246 5.23 18.71 -8.24
C SER A 246 4.17 19.81 -8.37
N ASP A 247 3.93 20.32 -9.59
CA ASP A 247 2.94 21.34 -9.88
C ASP A 247 1.50 20.88 -9.56
N GLU A 248 1.18 19.64 -9.90
CA GLU A 248 -0.10 19.00 -9.62
C GLU A 248 -0.31 18.82 -8.11
N ALA A 249 0.69 18.26 -7.41
CA ALA A 249 0.66 18.09 -5.97
C ALA A 249 0.57 19.43 -5.21
N ALA A 250 1.29 20.45 -5.67
CA ALA A 250 1.28 21.79 -5.09
C ALA A 250 -0.11 22.44 -5.22
N GLY A 251 -0.77 22.21 -6.35
CA GLY A 251 -2.14 22.67 -6.56
C GLY A 251 -3.15 22.01 -5.64
N LEU A 252 -3.05 20.69 -5.46
CA LEU A 252 -3.90 19.94 -4.52
C LEU A 252 -3.68 20.36 -3.07
N LEU A 253 -2.43 20.61 -2.67
CA LEU A 253 -2.12 21.17 -1.35
C LEU A 253 -2.77 22.54 -1.17
N SER A 254 -2.63 23.44 -2.15
CA SER A 254 -3.24 24.76 -2.10
C SER A 254 -4.77 24.69 -1.92
N ASP A 255 -5.43 23.84 -2.72
CA ASP A 255 -6.89 23.68 -2.70
C ASP A 255 -7.36 23.10 -1.35
N PHE A 256 -6.61 22.15 -0.79
CA PHE A 256 -6.87 21.60 0.55
C PHE A 256 -6.74 22.67 1.64
N LEU A 257 -5.65 23.45 1.65
CA LEU A 257 -5.46 24.53 2.63
C LEU A 257 -6.60 25.55 2.57
N HIS A 258 -7.05 25.94 1.36
CA HIS A 258 -8.19 26.83 1.17
C HIS A 258 -9.47 26.30 1.79
N SER A 259 -9.81 25.05 1.47
CA SER A 259 -11.07 24.44 1.91
C SER A 259 -11.25 24.44 3.43
N HIS A 260 -10.15 24.30 4.17
CA HIS A 260 -10.14 24.25 5.64
C HIS A 260 -10.01 25.62 6.30
N LEU A 261 -9.45 26.61 5.60
CA LEU A 261 -9.47 28.01 6.04
C LEU A 261 -10.85 28.65 5.91
N ASP A 262 -11.53 28.44 4.79
CA ASP A 262 -12.89 28.97 4.57
C ASP A 262 -13.89 28.40 5.58
N SER A 263 -13.74 27.11 5.90
CA SER A 263 -14.55 26.43 6.92
C SER A 263 -14.36 27.06 8.31
N LYS A 264 -13.13 27.46 8.68
CA LYS A 264 -12.87 28.17 9.95
C LYS A 264 -13.37 29.62 9.94
N ARG A 265 -13.33 30.30 8.79
CA ARG A 265 -13.77 31.69 8.64
C ARG A 265 -15.29 31.84 8.48
N GLN A 266 -16.02 30.73 8.35
CA GLN A 266 -17.46 30.72 8.03
C GLN A 266 -17.78 31.52 6.75
N ILE A 267 -16.85 31.58 5.80
CA ILE A 267 -17.09 32.27 4.53
C ILE A 267 -18.15 31.46 3.78
N THR A 268 -19.30 32.08 3.52
CA THR A 268 -20.40 31.39 2.83
C THR A 268 -19.99 31.10 1.37
N GLN A 269 -20.40 29.94 0.86
CA GLN A 269 -20.16 29.50 -0.53
C GLN A 269 -20.56 30.58 -1.56
N THR A 270 -21.59 31.36 -1.24
CA THR A 270 -22.08 32.53 -2.00
C THR A 270 -21.06 33.64 -2.21
N GLU A 271 -20.08 33.85 -1.32
CA GLU A 271 -19.03 34.86 -1.49
C GLU A 271 -17.87 34.37 -2.37
N ALA A 272 -17.55 33.07 -2.30
CA ALA A 272 -16.55 32.44 -3.15
C ALA A 272 -16.98 32.41 -4.62
N GLU A 273 -18.24 32.04 -4.88
CA GLU A 273 -18.85 32.06 -6.21
C GLU A 273 -18.91 33.47 -6.81
N ARG A 274 -19.14 34.49 -5.97
CA ARG A 274 -19.21 35.90 -6.39
C ARG A 274 -17.91 36.45 -6.98
N LYS A 275 -16.78 35.83 -6.68
CA LYS A 275 -15.45 36.18 -7.23
C LYS A 275 -15.08 35.37 -8.48
N GLY A 276 -15.97 34.54 -9.01
CA GLY A 276 -15.72 33.72 -10.21
C GLY A 276 -14.63 32.67 -10.00
N ARG A 277 -14.37 32.28 -8.76
CA ARG A 277 -13.35 31.28 -8.42
C ARG A 277 -13.91 29.88 -8.68
N ARG A 278 -13.14 29.01 -9.33
CA ARG A 278 -13.42 27.57 -9.32
C ARG A 278 -13.45 27.10 -7.87
N SER A 279 -14.42 26.26 -7.51
CA SER A 279 -14.46 25.65 -6.19
C SER A 279 -13.17 24.84 -5.98
N PRO A 280 -12.32 25.17 -4.98
CA PRO A 280 -11.11 24.41 -4.66
C PRO A 280 -11.38 22.90 -4.49
N THR A 281 -12.59 22.54 -4.09
CA THR A 281 -12.97 21.14 -3.89
C THR A 281 -12.95 20.32 -5.19
N THR A 282 -13.19 20.92 -6.35
CA THR A 282 -13.35 20.18 -7.61
C THR A 282 -12.06 19.49 -8.09
N ARG A 283 -10.88 20.08 -7.87
CA ARG A 283 -9.60 19.44 -8.26
C ARG A 283 -9.29 18.26 -7.35
N VAL A 284 -9.46 18.44 -6.04
CA VAL A 284 -9.21 17.38 -5.05
C VAL A 284 -10.18 16.22 -5.26
N GLU A 285 -11.48 16.49 -5.43
CA GLU A 285 -12.49 15.47 -5.75
C GLU A 285 -12.13 14.68 -7.02
N ALA A 286 -11.73 15.37 -8.09
CA ALA A 286 -11.30 14.73 -9.33
C ALA A 286 -10.06 13.84 -9.13
N ALA A 287 -9.08 14.31 -8.35
CA ALA A 287 -7.87 13.56 -8.05
C ALA A 287 -8.15 12.32 -7.17
N VAL A 288 -9.06 12.42 -6.20
CA VAL A 288 -9.50 11.29 -5.37
C VAL A 288 -10.23 10.26 -6.23
N LYS A 289 -11.08 10.69 -7.17
CA LYS A 289 -11.72 9.78 -8.13
C LYS A 289 -10.72 9.07 -9.05
N SER A 290 -9.73 9.80 -9.55
CA SER A 290 -8.63 9.20 -10.33
C SER A 290 -7.87 8.16 -9.50
N THR A 291 -7.65 8.47 -8.22
CA THR A 291 -6.98 7.58 -7.28
C THR A 291 -7.74 6.27 -7.08
N GLU A 292 -9.07 6.32 -6.96
CA GLU A 292 -9.90 5.10 -6.84
C GLU A 292 -9.61 4.12 -7.98
N ALA A 293 -9.57 4.61 -9.23
CA ALA A 293 -9.27 3.78 -10.40
C ALA A 293 -7.85 3.18 -10.36
N LEU A 294 -6.86 3.94 -9.88
CA LEU A 294 -5.48 3.47 -9.78
C LEU A 294 -5.27 2.44 -8.65
N VAL A 295 -5.99 2.57 -7.53
CA VAL A 295 -5.82 1.68 -6.38
C VAL A 295 -6.79 0.50 -6.36
N ASP A 296 -7.90 0.55 -7.11
CA ASP A 296 -8.92 -0.49 -7.13
C ASP A 296 -8.35 -1.90 -7.44
N PRO A 297 -7.44 -2.09 -8.41
CA PRO A 297 -6.76 -3.37 -8.62
C PRO A 297 -6.10 -3.93 -7.35
N MET A 298 -5.42 -3.08 -6.60
CA MET A 298 -4.75 -3.47 -5.36
C MET A 298 -5.75 -3.72 -4.23
N LEU A 299 -6.84 -2.94 -4.16
CA LEU A 299 -7.93 -3.17 -3.21
C LEU A 299 -8.62 -4.52 -3.47
N GLU A 300 -8.83 -4.89 -4.73
CA GLU A 300 -9.40 -6.17 -5.13
C GLU A 300 -8.47 -7.32 -4.75
N ALA A 301 -7.18 -7.22 -5.09
CA ALA A 301 -6.19 -8.24 -4.74
C ALA A 301 -6.07 -8.45 -3.22
N LEU A 302 -6.04 -7.36 -2.43
CA LEU A 302 -6.04 -7.41 -0.97
C LEU A 302 -7.34 -7.97 -0.40
N THR A 303 -8.47 -7.75 -1.08
CA THR A 303 -9.75 -8.36 -0.70
C THR A 303 -9.75 -9.87 -0.93
N LEU A 304 -9.20 -10.33 -2.07
CA LEU A 304 -9.02 -11.76 -2.35
C LEU A 304 -8.11 -12.43 -1.31
N GLU A 305 -7.06 -11.77 -0.87
CA GLU A 305 -6.17 -12.24 0.19
C GLU A 305 -6.91 -12.42 1.53
N GLY A 306 -7.94 -11.62 1.79
CA GLY A 306 -8.56 -11.48 3.11
C GLY A 306 -7.72 -10.58 4.04
N PHE A 307 -7.21 -9.48 3.49
CA PHE A 307 -6.19 -8.63 4.10
C PHE A 307 -6.51 -8.18 5.54
N ALA A 308 -5.63 -8.56 6.47
CA ALA A 308 -5.85 -8.43 7.91
C ALA A 308 -5.92 -6.98 8.42
N HIS A 309 -5.43 -6.01 7.63
CA HIS A 309 -5.48 -4.60 7.98
C HIS A 309 -6.71 -3.87 7.41
N PHE A 310 -7.50 -4.49 6.53
CA PHE A 310 -8.87 -4.01 6.28
C PHE A 310 -9.77 -4.39 7.44
N ARG A 311 -9.77 -5.68 7.81
CA ARG A 311 -10.42 -6.18 9.01
C ARG A 311 -9.59 -7.31 9.59
N PRO A 312 -9.49 -7.42 10.92
CA PRO A 312 -8.75 -8.52 11.54
C PRO A 312 -9.36 -9.87 11.13
N PRO A 313 -8.58 -10.95 11.08
CA PRO A 313 -9.12 -12.29 10.85
C PRO A 313 -10.07 -12.67 11.98
N CYS A 314 -11.18 -13.33 11.64
CA CYS A 314 -12.01 -14.00 12.63
C CYS A 314 -11.18 -15.15 13.21
N ASN A 315 -11.07 -15.24 14.53
CA ASN A 315 -10.38 -16.36 15.19
C ASN A 315 -11.18 -16.82 16.41
N TYR A 316 -12.35 -17.41 16.16
CA TYR A 316 -13.23 -17.89 17.21
C TYR A 316 -12.77 -19.26 17.71
N LYS A 317 -11.90 -19.27 18.72
CA LYS A 317 -11.29 -20.50 19.28
C LYS A 317 -12.26 -21.62 19.70
N ALA A 318 -13.53 -21.28 19.94
CA ALA A 318 -14.56 -22.26 20.32
C ALA A 318 -15.15 -23.04 19.13
N SER A 319 -14.86 -22.64 17.89
CA SER A 319 -15.41 -23.24 16.67
C SER A 319 -14.30 -23.49 15.64
N THR A 320 -14.44 -24.57 14.87
CA THR A 320 -13.59 -24.85 13.69
C THR A 320 -14.06 -24.10 12.44
N VAL A 321 -15.27 -23.53 12.49
CA VAL A 321 -15.84 -22.68 11.45
C VAL A 321 -16.21 -21.34 12.07
N ASN A 322 -15.62 -20.27 11.56
CA ASN A 322 -15.89 -18.93 12.04
C ASN A 322 -17.35 -18.52 11.69
N PRO A 323 -18.14 -17.99 12.65
CA PRO A 323 -19.43 -17.42 12.33
C PRO A 323 -19.27 -16.18 11.43
N PRO A 324 -20.29 -15.84 10.61
CA PRO A 324 -20.33 -14.56 9.92
C PRO A 324 -20.18 -13.39 10.89
N SER A 325 -19.40 -12.37 10.51
CA SER A 325 -19.12 -11.20 11.34
C SER A 325 -18.88 -9.97 10.47
N ASP A 326 -19.38 -8.82 10.92
CA ASP A 326 -19.10 -7.51 10.34
C ASP A 326 -17.78 -6.91 10.87
N LYS A 327 -17.23 -7.47 11.95
CA LYS A 327 -16.03 -6.96 12.66
C LYS A 327 -14.72 -7.62 12.24
N CYS A 328 -14.78 -8.76 11.56
CA CYS A 328 -13.61 -9.53 11.16
C CYS A 328 -13.84 -10.20 9.81
N THR A 329 -12.75 -10.54 9.12
CA THR A 329 -12.79 -11.30 7.87
C THR A 329 -12.81 -12.79 8.21
N LYS A 330 -13.77 -13.53 7.68
CA LYS A 330 -13.98 -14.95 8.04
C LYS A 330 -12.84 -15.86 7.56
N GLY A 331 -12.43 -15.69 6.31
CA GLY A 331 -11.44 -16.49 5.59
C GLY A 331 -10.94 -15.73 4.36
N SER A 332 -10.12 -16.38 3.56
CA SER A 332 -9.52 -15.83 2.34
C SER A 332 -10.29 -16.29 1.10
N PRO A 333 -10.95 -15.38 0.36
CA PRO A 333 -11.58 -15.73 -0.92
C PRO A 333 -10.60 -16.39 -1.91
N TRP A 334 -9.32 -16.02 -1.86
CA TRP A 334 -8.27 -16.66 -2.65
C TRP A 334 -8.09 -18.13 -2.30
N VAL A 335 -8.19 -18.51 -1.02
CA VAL A 335 -8.09 -19.91 -0.59
C VAL A 335 -9.32 -20.71 -1.01
N GLU A 336 -10.51 -20.09 -1.04
CA GLU A 336 -11.73 -20.72 -1.57
C GLU A 336 -11.60 -21.03 -3.06
N TYR A 337 -11.07 -20.07 -3.83
CA TYR A 337 -10.75 -20.27 -5.24
C TYR A 337 -9.64 -21.31 -5.45
N ALA A 338 -8.57 -21.24 -4.65
CA ALA A 338 -7.47 -22.19 -4.69
C ALA A 338 -7.93 -23.63 -4.45
N GLN A 339 -8.84 -23.88 -3.50
CA GLN A 339 -9.41 -25.20 -3.26
C GLN A 339 -10.21 -25.71 -4.47
N SER A 340 -10.95 -24.81 -5.13
CA SER A 340 -11.74 -25.15 -6.31
C SER A 340 -10.83 -25.52 -7.49
N LEU A 341 -9.77 -24.73 -7.72
CA LEU A 341 -8.74 -25.03 -8.71
C LEU A 341 -7.98 -26.33 -8.36
N HIS A 342 -7.64 -26.51 -7.08
CA HIS A 342 -7.00 -27.71 -6.55
C HIS A 342 -7.84 -28.95 -6.84
N GLY A 343 -9.16 -28.86 -6.71
CA GLY A 343 -10.10 -29.94 -6.97
C GLY A 343 -10.07 -30.54 -8.38
N GLY A 344 -9.48 -29.84 -9.36
CA GLY A 344 -9.30 -30.34 -10.72
C GLY A 344 -10.59 -30.40 -11.55
N GLU A 345 -10.59 -31.21 -12.61
CA GLU A 345 -11.73 -31.34 -13.54
C GLU A 345 -12.80 -32.31 -13.04
N LEU A 346 -13.25 -32.13 -11.79
CA LEU A 346 -14.34 -32.93 -11.24
C LEU A 346 -15.68 -32.44 -11.81
N LYS A 347 -16.58 -33.37 -12.13
CA LYS A 347 -17.93 -33.01 -12.62
C LYS A 347 -18.77 -32.31 -11.56
N ALA A 348 -18.50 -32.53 -10.28
CA ALA A 348 -19.21 -31.89 -9.18
C ALA A 348 -18.81 -30.42 -9.04
N SER A 349 -19.74 -29.58 -8.58
CA SER A 349 -19.44 -28.19 -8.20
C SER A 349 -18.92 -28.11 -6.76
N TYR A 350 -18.26 -27.00 -6.42
CA TYR A 350 -17.74 -26.75 -5.08
C TYR A 350 -18.49 -25.61 -4.40
N ARG A 351 -18.78 -25.77 -3.11
CA ARG A 351 -19.07 -24.68 -2.20
C ARG A 351 -18.00 -24.69 -1.13
N VAL A 352 -16.98 -23.86 -1.33
CA VAL A 352 -15.86 -23.76 -0.40
C VAL A 352 -16.16 -22.67 0.63
N ASN A 353 -15.81 -22.96 1.88
CA ASN A 353 -15.98 -22.08 3.01
C ASN A 353 -14.66 -21.99 3.77
N ASP A 354 -13.87 -20.95 3.51
CA ASP A 354 -12.57 -20.78 4.16
C ASP A 354 -12.71 -20.13 5.54
N ASN A 355 -11.80 -20.48 6.45
CA ASN A 355 -11.79 -19.97 7.81
C ASN A 355 -10.36 -19.61 8.23
N PHE A 356 -10.15 -18.35 8.59
CA PHE A 356 -8.91 -17.94 9.22
C PHE A 356 -8.77 -18.58 10.60
N HIS A 357 -7.73 -19.39 10.77
CA HIS A 357 -7.27 -19.86 12.07
C HIS A 357 -5.76 -20.07 12.01
N PRO A 358 -5.02 -19.82 13.10
CA PRO A 358 -3.59 -20.10 13.10
C PRO A 358 -3.37 -21.59 12.85
N VAL A 359 -2.59 -21.95 11.82
CA VAL A 359 -2.54 -23.34 11.37
C VAL A 359 -1.84 -24.27 12.36
N TRP A 360 -1.13 -23.69 13.33
CA TRP A 360 -0.42 -24.33 14.41
C TRP A 360 -1.27 -24.55 15.69
N GLU A 361 -2.50 -24.04 15.75
CA GLU A 361 -3.39 -24.32 16.88
C GLU A 361 -3.75 -25.82 16.94
N ILE A 362 -3.71 -26.37 18.16
CA ILE A 362 -3.97 -27.80 18.42
C ILE A 362 -5.24 -28.03 19.26
N LEU A 363 -5.87 -26.99 19.79
CA LEU A 363 -7.04 -27.08 20.67
C LEU A 363 -8.04 -25.94 20.40
N PRO A 364 -9.06 -26.16 19.56
CA PRO A 364 -9.26 -27.33 18.71
C PRO A 364 -8.23 -27.40 17.57
N VAL A 365 -8.04 -28.58 16.97
CA VAL A 365 -7.27 -28.70 15.73
C VAL A 365 -8.19 -28.29 14.58
N HIS A 366 -7.82 -27.23 13.87
CA HIS A 366 -8.54 -26.79 12.67
C HIS A 366 -8.03 -27.56 11.45
N LEU A 367 -8.90 -28.39 10.87
CA LEU A 367 -8.60 -29.26 9.73
C LEU A 367 -9.58 -28.99 8.60
N PRO A 368 -9.15 -29.15 7.34
CA PRO A 368 -10.08 -29.06 6.22
C PRO A 368 -10.99 -30.29 6.18
N SER A 369 -12.19 -30.13 5.65
CA SER A 369 -13.18 -31.20 5.58
C SER A 369 -14.06 -31.09 4.35
N VAL A 370 -14.73 -32.18 4.01
CA VAL A 370 -15.77 -32.23 2.99
C VAL A 370 -16.96 -33.00 3.55
N ASP A 371 -18.07 -32.28 3.71
CA ASP A 371 -19.21 -32.72 4.51
C ASP A 371 -20.32 -33.35 3.64
N THR A 372 -20.16 -33.31 2.31
CA THR A 372 -21.13 -33.86 1.35
C THR A 372 -20.53 -35.06 0.62
N THR A 373 -21.38 -36.04 0.31
CA THR A 373 -21.02 -37.21 -0.49
C THR A 373 -22.04 -37.35 -1.62
N CYS A 374 -21.57 -37.49 -2.86
CA CYS A 374 -22.36 -37.78 -4.05
C CYS A 374 -22.41 -39.30 -4.28
N GLU A 375 -23.49 -39.80 -4.87
CA GLU A 375 -23.57 -41.20 -5.31
C GLU A 375 -22.71 -41.45 -6.55
N GLU A 376 -22.68 -40.48 -7.48
CA GLU A 376 -21.89 -40.52 -8.70
C GLU A 376 -21.40 -39.11 -9.11
N PRO A 377 -20.34 -39.01 -9.93
CA PRO A 377 -19.80 -37.72 -10.36
C PRO A 377 -20.78 -36.99 -11.30
N SER A 378 -21.48 -35.98 -10.77
CA SER A 378 -22.51 -35.23 -11.50
C SER A 378 -22.41 -33.72 -11.27
N ALA A 379 -22.72 -32.94 -12.30
CA ALA A 379 -22.85 -31.48 -12.25
C ALA A 379 -23.96 -31.01 -11.29
N SER A 380 -24.95 -31.85 -11.02
CA SER A 380 -25.98 -31.56 -10.02
C SER A 380 -25.51 -31.74 -8.58
N CYS A 381 -24.34 -32.36 -8.36
CA CYS A 381 -23.78 -32.50 -7.03
C CYS A 381 -22.91 -31.29 -6.67
N THR A 382 -23.02 -30.82 -5.43
CA THR A 382 -22.16 -29.77 -4.86
C THR A 382 -21.45 -30.30 -3.63
N LEU A 383 -20.12 -30.31 -3.65
CA LEU A 383 -19.29 -30.64 -2.49
C LEU A 383 -19.19 -29.41 -1.58
N ASN A 384 -19.69 -29.53 -0.35
CA ASN A 384 -19.46 -28.53 0.70
C ASN A 384 -18.09 -28.79 1.33
N VAL A 385 -17.15 -27.88 1.13
CA VAL A 385 -15.75 -28.00 1.55
C VAL A 385 -15.43 -26.90 2.56
N THR A 386 -14.80 -27.28 3.67
CA THR A 386 -14.23 -26.34 4.64
C THR A 386 -12.72 -26.33 4.49
N THR A 387 -12.13 -25.14 4.38
CA THR A 387 -10.67 -24.94 4.38
C THR A 387 -10.24 -24.07 5.56
N VAL A 388 -8.94 -24.07 5.83
CA VAL A 388 -8.33 -23.25 6.88
C VAL A 388 -7.17 -22.48 6.31
N SER A 389 -7.09 -21.18 6.63
CA SER A 389 -6.01 -20.32 6.17
C SER A 389 -5.35 -19.52 7.29
N GLU A 390 -4.07 -19.19 7.12
CA GLU A 390 -3.34 -18.20 7.93
C GLU A 390 -2.46 -17.36 7.00
N ALA A 391 -2.82 -16.09 6.81
CA ALA A 391 -2.00 -15.13 6.09
C ALA A 391 -0.83 -14.66 6.97
N ILE A 392 0.38 -14.72 6.42
CA ILE A 392 1.62 -14.29 7.07
C ILE A 392 2.07 -13.00 6.42
N TYR A 393 2.28 -11.96 7.24
CA TYR A 393 2.71 -10.65 6.79
C TYR A 393 4.14 -10.39 7.22
N ASP A 394 4.85 -9.62 6.42
CA ASP A 394 6.16 -9.13 6.79
C ASP A 394 6.07 -8.18 7.99
N LYS A 395 7.10 -8.20 8.82
CA LYS A 395 7.20 -7.28 9.93
C LYS A 395 7.41 -5.87 9.37
N LEU A 396 6.46 -4.98 9.64
CA LEU A 396 6.62 -3.57 9.34
C LEU A 396 7.90 -3.01 9.96
N ASP A 397 8.49 -2.01 9.31
CA ASP A 397 9.50 -1.20 9.96
C ASP A 397 8.88 -0.51 11.20
N GLY A 398 9.71 -0.21 12.20
CA GLY A 398 9.22 0.28 13.49
C GLY A 398 8.53 1.65 13.42
N LEU A 399 8.56 2.34 12.29
CA LEU A 399 7.96 3.64 12.05
C LEU A 399 6.82 3.57 11.01
N ASP A 400 6.55 2.41 10.40
CA ASP A 400 5.56 2.20 9.33
C ASP A 400 5.74 3.22 8.20
N THR A 401 6.98 3.30 7.69
CA THR A 401 7.36 4.17 6.56
C THR A 401 6.91 3.66 5.19
N GLY A 402 6.10 2.60 5.16
CA GLY A 402 5.57 2.00 3.94
C GLY A 402 6.57 1.24 3.05
N MET A 403 7.82 1.07 3.52
CA MET A 403 8.88 0.35 2.79
C MET A 403 8.65 -1.16 2.69
N ALA A 404 8.07 -1.75 3.73
CA ALA A 404 7.79 -3.18 3.77
C ALA A 404 6.61 -3.51 2.86
N PRO A 405 6.61 -4.69 2.20
CA PRO A 405 5.41 -5.24 1.59
C PRO A 405 4.18 -5.14 2.50
N THR A 406 3.06 -4.75 1.91
CA THR A 406 1.77 -4.68 2.62
C THR A 406 1.06 -6.02 2.54
N ALA A 407 1.08 -6.66 1.38
CA ALA A 407 0.46 -7.95 1.13
C ALA A 407 1.12 -9.09 1.92
N ALA A 408 0.39 -10.18 2.11
CA ALA A 408 0.90 -11.36 2.78
C ALA A 408 2.09 -11.95 2.01
N SER A 409 3.21 -12.20 2.70
CA SER A 409 4.37 -12.86 2.12
C SER A 409 4.10 -14.35 1.86
N GLU A 410 3.10 -14.93 2.52
CA GLU A 410 2.57 -16.28 2.30
C GLU A 410 1.16 -16.40 2.87
N ILE A 411 0.32 -17.25 2.26
CA ILE A 411 -0.89 -17.77 2.90
C ILE A 411 -0.70 -19.28 3.14
N LYS A 412 -0.75 -19.69 4.40
CA LYS A 412 -0.74 -21.11 4.77
C LYS A 412 -2.15 -21.66 4.58
N ALA A 413 -2.35 -22.53 3.61
CA ALA A 413 -3.67 -23.07 3.30
C ALA A 413 -3.73 -24.57 3.60
N LYS A 414 -4.67 -24.98 4.45
CA LYS A 414 -5.05 -26.38 4.60
C LYS A 414 -6.21 -26.68 3.67
N LEU A 415 -5.94 -27.42 2.60
CA LEU A 415 -6.93 -27.84 1.60
C LEU A 415 -7.27 -29.32 1.78
N VAL A 416 -8.44 -29.73 1.28
CA VAL A 416 -8.83 -31.13 1.11
C VAL A 416 -8.12 -31.69 -0.12
N SER A 417 -7.56 -32.90 -0.01
CA SER A 417 -6.85 -33.55 -1.13
C SER A 417 -7.78 -33.88 -2.29
N ARG A 418 -7.22 -33.98 -3.50
CA ARG A 418 -7.99 -34.38 -4.68
C ARG A 418 -8.58 -35.78 -4.53
N GLU A 419 -7.81 -36.75 -4.04
CA GLU A 419 -8.31 -38.09 -3.72
C GLU A 419 -9.59 -38.00 -2.88
N HIS A 420 -9.57 -37.20 -1.82
CA HIS A 420 -10.71 -37.08 -0.91
C HIS A 420 -11.92 -36.46 -1.62
N LEU A 421 -11.72 -35.41 -2.42
CA LEU A 421 -12.80 -34.78 -3.21
C LEU A 421 -13.39 -35.75 -4.23
N TYR A 422 -12.57 -36.52 -4.95
CA TYR A 422 -13.01 -37.47 -5.98
C TYR A 422 -13.84 -38.59 -5.35
N ARG A 423 -13.36 -39.17 -4.26
CA ARG A 423 -14.11 -40.21 -3.53
C ARG A 423 -15.43 -39.67 -3.00
N LYS A 424 -15.46 -38.42 -2.54
CA LYS A 424 -16.68 -37.75 -2.06
C LYS A 424 -17.62 -37.36 -3.20
N ALA A 425 -17.13 -37.20 -4.41
CA ALA A 425 -17.95 -37.02 -5.60
C ALA A 425 -18.45 -38.33 -6.21
N GLY A 426 -18.26 -39.48 -5.56
CA GLY A 426 -18.72 -40.78 -6.07
C GLY A 426 -17.79 -41.39 -7.13
N VAL A 427 -16.57 -40.86 -7.31
CA VAL A 427 -15.58 -41.49 -8.18
C VAL A 427 -15.11 -42.82 -7.54
N PRO A 428 -15.10 -43.95 -8.29
CA PRO A 428 -14.61 -45.22 -7.79
C PRO A 428 -13.17 -45.15 -7.29
N GLU A 429 -12.81 -46.01 -6.32
CA GLU A 429 -11.48 -45.99 -5.70
C GLU A 429 -10.37 -46.26 -6.71
N SER A 430 -10.66 -47.14 -7.68
CA SER A 430 -9.76 -47.49 -8.77
C SER A 430 -9.43 -46.33 -9.71
N GLU A 431 -10.21 -45.24 -9.66
CA GLU A 431 -10.04 -44.05 -10.50
C GLU A 431 -9.58 -42.83 -9.69
N ALA A 432 -9.64 -42.90 -8.35
CA ALA A 432 -9.24 -41.82 -7.45
C ALA A 432 -7.92 -42.19 -6.76
N ASP A 433 -6.87 -42.43 -7.56
CA ASP A 433 -5.55 -42.79 -7.05
C ASP A 433 -4.83 -41.58 -6.44
N PHE A 434 -4.35 -41.72 -5.20
CA PHE A 434 -3.69 -40.63 -4.48
C PHE A 434 -2.37 -40.19 -5.13
N HIS A 435 -1.58 -41.12 -5.66
CA HIS A 435 -0.30 -40.78 -6.27
C HIS A 435 -0.54 -39.92 -7.52
N GLU A 436 -1.42 -40.37 -8.40
CA GLU A 436 -1.77 -39.66 -9.64
C GLU A 436 -2.48 -38.33 -9.39
N LEU A 437 -3.31 -38.24 -8.35
CA LEU A 437 -4.10 -37.04 -8.10
C LEU A 437 -3.34 -35.99 -7.28
N ASP A 438 -2.51 -36.40 -6.31
CA ASP A 438 -1.95 -35.51 -5.29
C ASP A 438 -0.41 -35.47 -5.23
N GLU A 439 0.32 -36.43 -5.84
CA GLU A 439 1.79 -36.50 -5.75
C GLU A 439 2.55 -36.30 -7.07
N THR A 440 1.96 -36.61 -8.22
CA THR A 440 2.65 -36.53 -9.53
C THR A 440 2.73 -35.11 -10.09
N GLU A 441 1.78 -34.25 -9.76
CA GLU A 441 1.72 -32.85 -10.20
C GLU A 441 2.11 -31.88 -9.08
N SER A 442 2.85 -30.81 -9.41
CA SER A 442 3.05 -29.68 -8.49
C SER A 442 1.76 -28.85 -8.38
N LEU A 443 0.83 -29.29 -7.53
CA LEU A 443 -0.49 -28.68 -7.39
C LEU A 443 -0.45 -27.28 -6.78
N CYS A 444 0.42 -27.04 -5.81
CA CYS A 444 0.55 -25.73 -5.19
C CYS A 444 1.19 -24.73 -6.16
N LYS A 445 2.18 -25.17 -6.97
CA LYS A 445 2.75 -24.38 -8.08
C LYS A 445 1.65 -23.87 -9.01
N ARG A 446 0.75 -24.74 -9.47
CA ARG A 446 -0.34 -24.35 -10.40
C ARG A 446 -1.27 -23.28 -9.80
N VAL A 447 -1.61 -23.41 -8.52
CA VAL A 447 -2.40 -22.38 -7.83
C VAL A 447 -1.63 -21.06 -7.77
N ASN A 448 -0.32 -21.11 -7.50
CA ASN A 448 0.50 -19.91 -7.45
C ASN A 448 0.74 -19.29 -8.85
N GLU A 449 0.72 -20.07 -9.93
CA GLU A 449 0.74 -19.55 -11.30
C GLU A 449 -0.55 -18.75 -11.58
N GLU A 450 -1.70 -19.25 -11.12
CA GLU A 450 -2.96 -18.53 -11.22
C GLU A 450 -2.97 -17.25 -10.37
N ALA A 451 -2.25 -17.21 -9.24
CA ALA A 451 -2.07 -15.97 -8.46
C ALA A 451 -1.33 -14.89 -9.26
N VAL A 452 -0.28 -15.27 -9.99
CA VAL A 452 0.47 -14.35 -10.86
C VAL A 452 -0.41 -13.88 -12.02
N LYS A 453 -1.11 -14.80 -12.67
CA LYS A 453 -2.03 -14.46 -13.76
C LYS A 453 -3.14 -13.50 -13.30
N THR A 454 -3.76 -13.78 -12.15
CA THR A 454 -4.77 -12.89 -11.54
C THR A 454 -4.18 -11.51 -11.28
N ALA A 455 -2.94 -11.44 -10.79
CA ALA A 455 -2.27 -10.16 -10.58
C ALA A 455 -1.96 -9.41 -11.88
N GLU A 456 -1.57 -10.11 -12.95
CA GLU A 456 -1.38 -9.51 -14.28
C GLU A 456 -2.70 -8.97 -14.85
N GLU A 457 -3.79 -9.72 -14.70
CA GLU A 457 -5.13 -9.28 -15.11
C GLU A 457 -5.58 -8.02 -14.35
N LEU A 458 -5.33 -7.96 -13.04
CA LEU A 458 -5.68 -6.81 -12.20
C LEU A 458 -4.79 -5.59 -12.47
N ALA A 459 -3.48 -5.78 -12.67
CA ALA A 459 -2.51 -4.69 -12.86
C ALA A 459 -2.90 -3.70 -13.97
N GLY A 460 -3.66 -4.17 -14.97
CA GLY A 460 -3.99 -3.40 -16.15
C GLY A 460 -2.84 -3.35 -17.15
N GLN A 461 -3.18 -3.02 -18.40
CA GLN A 461 -2.27 -3.17 -19.53
C GLN A 461 -0.97 -2.38 -19.36
N GLY A 462 -1.03 -1.09 -18.99
CA GLY A 462 0.17 -0.25 -18.87
C GLY A 462 1.16 -0.74 -17.82
N ALA A 463 0.67 -1.23 -16.67
CA ALA A 463 1.53 -1.78 -15.63
C ALA A 463 2.12 -3.13 -16.03
N VAL A 464 1.34 -4.00 -16.69
CA VAL A 464 1.84 -5.27 -17.23
C VAL A 464 2.90 -5.02 -18.29
N GLU A 465 2.69 -4.10 -19.23
CA GLU A 465 3.68 -3.74 -20.25
C GLU A 465 4.96 -3.22 -19.63
N ARG A 466 4.86 -2.31 -18.65
CA ARG A 466 6.02 -1.81 -17.89
C ARG A 466 6.78 -2.94 -17.19
N PHE A 467 6.06 -3.87 -16.56
CA PHE A 467 6.66 -5.05 -15.93
C PHE A 467 7.24 -6.03 -16.95
N GLN A 468 6.62 -6.20 -18.11
CA GLN A 468 7.12 -6.98 -19.25
C GLN A 468 8.45 -6.43 -19.77
N THR A 469 8.57 -5.11 -19.89
CA THR A 469 9.81 -4.46 -20.33
C THR A 469 10.89 -4.48 -19.25
N TRP A 470 10.55 -4.04 -18.03
CA TRP A 470 11.56 -3.69 -17.00
C TRP A 470 11.56 -4.57 -15.76
N GLY A 471 10.53 -5.39 -15.56
CA GLY A 471 10.38 -6.23 -14.38
C GLY A 471 11.22 -7.50 -14.39
N VAL A 472 11.69 -7.92 -13.21
CA VAL A 472 12.18 -9.27 -12.93
C VAL A 472 10.97 -10.22 -12.93
N LYS A 473 10.96 -11.20 -13.84
CA LYS A 473 9.78 -12.07 -14.04
C LYS A 473 9.53 -12.96 -12.84
N LEU A 474 8.26 -13.16 -12.50
CA LEU A 474 7.88 -14.20 -11.55
C LEU A 474 7.74 -15.53 -12.28
N LYS A 475 8.35 -16.57 -11.72
CA LYS A 475 8.18 -17.95 -12.19
C LYS A 475 7.87 -18.84 -11.00
N MET A 476 6.85 -19.68 -11.12
CA MET A 476 6.59 -20.66 -10.07
C MET A 476 7.49 -21.88 -10.29
N GLY A 477 8.28 -22.20 -9.28
CA GLY A 477 9.11 -23.40 -9.25
C GLY A 477 8.30 -24.61 -8.78
N GLU A 478 8.90 -25.80 -8.89
CA GLU A 478 8.27 -27.02 -8.38
C GLU A 478 8.01 -26.96 -6.88
N ASP A 479 6.99 -27.72 -6.46
CA ASP A 479 6.62 -27.84 -5.06
C ASP A 479 7.73 -28.57 -4.28
N LYS A 480 7.92 -28.16 -3.03
CA LYS A 480 8.93 -28.72 -2.12
C LYS A 480 8.22 -29.65 -1.13
N GLY A 481 8.51 -30.94 -1.19
CA GLY A 481 7.87 -31.92 -0.30
C GLY A 481 7.70 -33.29 -0.93
N PRO A 482 6.80 -34.13 -0.39
CA PRO A 482 5.86 -33.80 0.68
C PRO A 482 6.54 -33.73 2.07
N TYR A 483 6.24 -32.69 2.85
CA TYR A 483 6.65 -32.57 4.25
C TYR A 483 5.65 -33.33 5.15
N ASN A 484 5.74 -34.66 5.18
CA ASN A 484 4.78 -35.60 5.78
C ASN A 484 4.54 -35.49 7.32
N ALA A 485 4.94 -34.39 7.96
CA ALA A 485 4.59 -34.06 9.33
C ALA A 485 4.12 -32.60 9.42
N GLY A 486 3.01 -32.37 10.11
CA GLY A 486 2.40 -31.04 10.26
C GLY A 486 3.40 -29.94 10.67
N PRO A 487 4.22 -30.13 11.73
CA PRO A 487 5.22 -29.15 12.13
C PRO A 487 6.25 -28.82 11.03
N LEU A 488 6.63 -29.78 10.19
CA LEU A 488 7.58 -29.53 9.10
C LEU A 488 6.96 -28.58 8.06
N TRP A 489 5.71 -28.80 7.65
CA TRP A 489 5.04 -27.89 6.72
C TRP A 489 4.77 -26.50 7.32
N ILE A 490 4.34 -26.42 8.60
CA ILE A 490 3.98 -25.14 9.25
C ILE A 490 5.13 -24.14 9.22
N TRP A 491 6.38 -24.60 9.43
CA TRP A 491 7.56 -23.76 9.62
C TRP A 491 8.48 -23.66 8.39
N ASN A 492 8.16 -24.34 7.29
CA ASN A 492 8.78 -24.09 5.99
C ASN A 492 7.91 -23.10 5.21
N TYR A 493 8.52 -22.03 4.72
CA TYR A 493 7.84 -20.93 4.03
C TYR A 493 8.07 -20.98 2.52
N LEU A 494 7.28 -20.23 1.75
CA LEU A 494 7.54 -19.90 0.36
C LEU A 494 9.00 -19.47 0.21
N THR A 495 9.69 -20.08 -0.74
CA THR A 495 11.08 -19.72 -1.03
C THR A 495 11.14 -18.86 -2.27
N TRP A 496 11.83 -17.73 -2.17
CA TRP A 496 12.12 -16.83 -3.27
C TRP A 496 13.58 -16.98 -3.67
N LYS A 497 13.84 -17.22 -4.95
CA LYS A 497 15.20 -17.29 -5.50
C LYS A 497 15.29 -16.48 -6.78
N GLU A 498 16.01 -15.38 -6.72
CA GLU A 498 16.37 -14.62 -7.91
C GLU A 498 17.59 -15.23 -8.60
N THR A 499 17.53 -15.33 -9.92
CA THR A 499 18.62 -15.77 -10.79
C THR A 499 18.69 -14.89 -12.03
N GLY A 500 19.86 -14.81 -12.66
CA GLY A 500 20.06 -14.02 -13.87
C GLY A 500 20.26 -12.53 -13.61
N GLU A 501 20.57 -11.81 -14.69
CA GLU A 501 20.81 -10.37 -14.72
C GLU A 501 20.10 -9.75 -15.93
N GLY A 502 19.89 -8.43 -15.89
CA GLY A 502 19.21 -7.71 -16.97
C GLY A 502 17.81 -8.26 -17.27
N GLU A 503 17.54 -8.52 -18.55
CA GLU A 503 16.25 -9.02 -19.06
C GLU A 503 15.97 -10.48 -18.68
N GLU A 504 17.02 -11.27 -18.45
CA GLU A 504 16.95 -12.69 -18.06
C GLU A 504 16.75 -12.87 -16.55
N ALA A 505 16.58 -11.77 -15.80
CA ALA A 505 16.35 -11.83 -14.36
C ALA A 505 14.97 -12.43 -14.06
N VAL A 506 14.97 -13.53 -13.29
CA VAL A 506 13.77 -14.25 -12.88
C VAL A 506 13.79 -14.48 -11.37
N ALA A 507 12.68 -14.19 -10.71
CA ALA A 507 12.39 -14.57 -9.33
C ALA A 507 11.55 -15.86 -9.34
N THR A 508 12.16 -16.96 -8.91
CA THR A 508 11.48 -18.25 -8.78
C THR A 508 10.86 -18.38 -7.39
N VAL A 509 9.55 -18.64 -7.32
CA VAL A 509 8.81 -18.89 -6.07
C VAL A 509 8.42 -20.36 -5.99
N SER A 510 8.84 -21.06 -4.94
CA SER A 510 8.51 -22.48 -4.72
C SER A 510 7.75 -22.68 -3.43
N ALA A 511 6.75 -23.57 -3.45
CA ALA A 511 5.85 -23.81 -2.33
C ALA A 511 6.15 -25.12 -1.59
N PRO A 512 6.41 -25.06 -0.27
CA PRO A 512 6.30 -26.24 0.59
C PRO A 512 4.89 -26.83 0.55
N PHE A 513 4.79 -28.16 0.45
CA PHE A 513 3.51 -28.86 0.53
C PHE A 513 3.55 -30.10 1.41
N THR A 514 2.39 -30.57 1.84
CA THR A 514 2.22 -31.88 2.47
C THR A 514 0.86 -32.44 2.09
N ALA A 515 0.79 -33.73 1.80
CA ALA A 515 -0.44 -34.39 1.40
C ALA A 515 -0.54 -35.74 2.09
N THR A 516 -1.78 -36.19 2.35
CA THR A 516 -2.02 -37.49 2.96
C THR A 516 -3.19 -38.21 2.32
N LYS A 517 -2.96 -39.49 2.03
CA LYS A 517 -3.98 -40.40 1.55
C LYS A 517 -5.10 -40.64 2.57
N LEU A 518 -6.27 -41.05 2.08
CA LEU A 518 -7.42 -41.44 2.90
C LEU A 518 -7.15 -42.65 3.80
N THR A 519 -6.19 -43.50 3.42
CA THR A 519 -5.78 -44.66 4.22
C THR A 519 -4.72 -44.35 5.28
N ASN A 520 -4.43 -43.06 5.56
CA ASN A 520 -3.48 -42.68 6.60
C ASN A 520 -3.87 -43.31 7.97
N PRO A 521 -2.91 -43.90 8.72
CA PRO A 521 -3.22 -44.57 9.98
C PRO A 521 -3.74 -43.63 11.07
N ILE A 522 -3.46 -42.33 10.98
CA ILE A 522 -3.94 -41.31 11.92
C ILE A 522 -5.25 -40.74 11.33
N PRO A 523 -6.43 -41.02 11.91
CA PRO A 523 -7.71 -40.63 11.33
C PRO A 523 -7.86 -39.12 11.10
N ALA A 524 -7.36 -38.31 12.03
CA ALA A 524 -7.36 -36.85 11.93
C ALA A 524 -6.41 -36.30 10.85
N ALA A 525 -5.57 -37.15 10.26
CA ALA A 525 -4.60 -36.76 9.24
C ALA A 525 -4.87 -37.39 7.87
N ARG A 526 -6.13 -37.77 7.59
CA ARG A 526 -6.54 -38.38 6.31
C ARG A 526 -7.02 -37.32 5.33
N GLY A 527 -6.65 -37.47 4.05
CA GLY A 527 -7.31 -36.80 2.94
C GLY A 527 -7.14 -35.29 2.92
N PHE A 528 -5.94 -34.80 3.24
CA PHE A 528 -5.61 -33.38 3.15
C PHE A 528 -4.47 -33.13 2.16
N HIS A 529 -4.41 -31.91 1.64
CA HIS A 529 -3.31 -31.39 0.84
C HIS A 529 -3.05 -29.94 1.27
N TYR A 530 -1.99 -29.69 2.02
CA TYR A 530 -1.68 -28.35 2.50
C TYR A 530 -0.67 -27.67 1.57
N CYS A 531 -0.96 -26.42 1.21
CA CYS A 531 -0.15 -25.62 0.31
C CYS A 531 0.31 -24.32 0.99
N LYS A 532 1.52 -23.88 0.66
CA LYS A 532 1.89 -22.48 0.82
C LYS A 532 1.52 -21.73 -0.45
N LEU A 533 0.64 -20.75 -0.30
CA LEU A 533 0.08 -20.02 -1.42
C LEU A 533 0.68 -18.62 -1.50
N LEU A 534 1.02 -18.22 -2.72
CA LEU A 534 1.30 -16.84 -3.09
C LEU A 534 -0.04 -16.09 -3.13
N SER A 535 -0.08 -14.93 -2.47
CA SER A 535 -1.22 -14.03 -2.57
C SER A 535 -1.21 -13.31 -3.93
N PRO A 536 -2.37 -13.16 -4.60
CA PRO A 536 -2.48 -12.27 -5.77
C PRO A 536 -2.05 -10.83 -5.45
N ALA A 537 -2.30 -10.33 -4.24
CA ALA A 537 -1.84 -9.00 -3.83
C ALA A 537 -0.31 -8.91 -3.77
N ARG A 538 0.36 -9.98 -3.31
CA ARG A 538 1.82 -10.04 -3.26
C ARG A 538 2.44 -10.13 -4.65
N ALA A 539 1.83 -10.90 -5.54
CA ALA A 539 2.22 -10.93 -6.96
C ALA A 539 2.00 -9.56 -7.63
N LEU A 540 0.89 -8.87 -7.33
CA LEU A 540 0.60 -7.55 -7.86
C LEU A 540 1.58 -6.48 -7.33
N GLU A 541 1.93 -6.50 -6.04
CA GLU A 541 2.99 -5.65 -5.50
C GLU A 541 4.34 -5.90 -6.18
N TRP A 542 4.62 -7.15 -6.56
CA TRP A 542 5.84 -7.47 -7.30
C TRP A 542 5.83 -6.84 -8.69
N ILE A 543 4.71 -6.96 -9.41
CA ILE A 543 4.52 -6.37 -10.74
C ILE A 543 4.66 -4.84 -10.69
N LEU A 544 4.03 -4.21 -9.69
CA LEU A 544 3.98 -2.75 -9.57
C LEU A 544 5.22 -2.13 -8.93
N VAL A 545 5.97 -2.88 -8.11
CA VAL A 545 7.06 -2.32 -7.31
C VAL A 545 8.32 -3.19 -7.31
N ASP A 546 8.29 -4.32 -6.59
CA ASP A 546 9.54 -5.03 -6.22
C ASP A 546 10.29 -5.54 -7.45
N GLY A 547 9.58 -6.07 -8.44
CA GLY A 547 10.15 -6.58 -9.67
C GLY A 547 10.76 -5.50 -10.56
N LEU A 548 10.34 -4.24 -10.43
CA LEU A 548 10.83 -3.13 -11.26
C LEU A 548 12.16 -2.56 -10.75
N ARG A 549 12.47 -2.68 -9.45
CA ARG A 549 13.62 -2.00 -8.83
C ARG A 549 14.98 -2.28 -9.48
N LYS A 550 15.19 -3.49 -9.99
CA LYS A 550 16.48 -3.86 -10.60
C LYS A 550 16.81 -3.03 -11.85
N ARG A 551 15.80 -2.55 -12.58
CA ARG A 551 15.98 -1.85 -13.86
C ARG A 551 15.39 -0.44 -13.87
N MET A 552 14.30 -0.20 -13.17
CA MET A 552 13.70 1.12 -12.98
C MET A 552 14.04 1.76 -11.63
N GLY A 553 14.91 1.16 -10.82
CA GLY A 553 15.31 1.77 -9.55
C GLY A 553 16.05 3.09 -9.80
N THR A 554 15.79 4.12 -8.99
CA THR A 554 16.44 5.45 -9.14
C THR A 554 17.96 5.40 -8.95
N GLY A 555 18.51 4.35 -8.33
CA GLY A 555 19.94 4.06 -8.27
C GLY A 555 20.55 3.45 -9.54
N ASN A 556 19.72 3.01 -10.49
CA ASN A 556 20.11 2.28 -11.71
C ASN A 556 19.93 3.12 -12.98
N LEU A 557 19.98 4.46 -12.86
CA LEU A 557 19.75 5.42 -13.95
C LEU A 557 20.52 5.04 -15.22
N GLN A 558 19.80 4.44 -16.18
CA GLN A 558 20.13 4.54 -17.60
C GLN A 558 19.89 6.01 -18.01
N PRO A 559 20.65 6.56 -18.97
CA PRO A 559 20.42 7.92 -19.45
C PRO A 559 18.95 8.14 -19.84
N HIS A 560 18.33 9.19 -19.27
CA HIS A 560 16.89 9.50 -19.32
C HIS A 560 16.29 9.64 -20.76
N GLU A 561 17.12 9.75 -21.79
CA GLU A 561 16.67 9.97 -23.18
C GLU A 561 15.86 8.82 -23.79
N SER A 562 16.01 7.57 -23.33
CA SER A 562 15.33 6.43 -24.00
C SER A 562 13.91 6.16 -23.53
N VAL A 563 13.54 6.55 -22.30
CA VAL A 563 12.25 6.16 -21.70
C VAL A 563 11.10 7.07 -22.17
N TYR A 564 11.34 8.38 -22.27
CA TYR A 564 10.35 9.33 -22.78
C TYR A 564 10.18 9.25 -24.30
N ALA A 565 11.27 9.04 -25.05
CA ALA A 565 11.21 8.90 -26.51
C ALA A 565 10.33 7.71 -26.92
N GLU A 566 10.41 6.57 -26.22
CA GLU A 566 9.55 5.41 -26.49
C GLU A 566 8.09 5.64 -26.09
N ALA A 567 7.81 6.45 -25.07
CA ALA A 567 6.44 6.78 -24.65
C ALA A 567 5.78 7.78 -25.60
N GLU A 568 6.49 8.84 -25.99
CA GLU A 568 6.02 9.84 -26.97
C GLU A 568 5.77 9.20 -28.35
N GLU A 569 6.68 8.33 -28.82
CA GLU A 569 6.50 7.64 -30.11
C GLU A 569 5.26 6.71 -30.08
N ARG A 570 4.95 6.09 -28.94
CA ARG A 570 3.76 5.24 -28.79
C ARG A 570 2.47 6.03 -28.73
N GLU A 571 2.42 7.14 -27.99
CA GLU A 571 1.24 8.00 -27.91
C GLU A 571 0.93 8.63 -29.27
N GLU A 572 1.95 9.08 -30.01
CA GLU A 572 1.78 9.51 -31.41
C GLU A 572 1.23 8.39 -32.29
N THR A 573 1.71 7.15 -32.13
CA THR A 573 1.25 6.00 -32.92
C THR A 573 -0.21 5.64 -32.61
N GLU A 574 -0.65 5.72 -31.36
CA GLU A 574 -2.01 5.40 -30.96
C GLU A 574 -3.02 6.48 -31.40
N VAL A 575 -2.65 7.76 -31.25
CA VAL A 575 -3.44 8.88 -31.78
C VAL A 575 -3.55 8.81 -33.31
N GLN A 576 -2.46 8.46 -34.01
CA GLN A 576 -2.49 8.26 -35.46
C GLN A 576 -3.38 7.07 -35.86
N ARG A 577 -3.38 5.97 -35.10
CA ARG A 577 -4.27 4.82 -35.35
C ARG A 577 -5.75 5.17 -35.14
N GLU A 578 -6.06 5.95 -34.11
CA GLU A 578 -7.44 6.37 -33.83
C GLU A 578 -7.93 7.38 -34.88
N GLN A 579 -7.07 8.31 -35.32
CA GLN A 579 -7.36 9.21 -36.44
C GLN A 579 -7.58 8.44 -37.77
N LEU A 580 -6.78 7.40 -38.04
CA LEU A 580 -6.97 6.53 -39.19
C LEU A 580 -8.30 5.76 -39.13
N ARG A 581 -8.73 5.30 -37.95
CA ARG A 581 -10.05 4.65 -37.79
C ARG A 581 -11.21 5.59 -38.12
N VAL A 582 -11.13 6.85 -37.68
CA VAL A 582 -12.15 7.88 -37.97
C VAL A 582 -12.20 8.26 -39.46
N ILE A 583 -11.07 8.19 -40.17
CA ILE A 583 -11.03 8.47 -41.62
C ILE A 583 -11.59 7.29 -42.44
N VAL A 584 -11.48 6.06 -41.94
CA VAL A 584 -11.89 4.83 -42.64
C VAL A 584 -13.35 4.44 -42.33
N SER A 585 -13.94 4.99 -41.26
CA SER A 585 -15.39 4.92 -40.95
C SER A 585 -16.18 6.03 -41.62
#